data_AF-A7RF04-F1
#
_entry.id   AF-A7RF04-F1
#
_cell.length_a   1.000
_cell.length_b   1.000
_cell.length_c   1.000
_cell.angle_alpha   90.00
_cell.angle_beta   90.00
_cell.angle_gamma   90.00
#
_symmetry.space_group_name_H-M   'P 1'
#
loop_
_entity.id
_entity.type
_entity.pdbx_description
1 polymer ?
#
loop_
_entity_poly.entity_id
_entity_poly.type
_entity_poly.pdbx_seq_one_letter_code
_entity_poly.pdbx_strand_id
1 'polypeptide(L)' 'LVIGGSVFHHRRIHKATWVSPDLSTENQIDHLCIGKKFRRSLQNVRIKRGADVASDHHLLVARLKLKLKKN' A
#
# COMPACT_ATOMS: atom_id res chain seq x y z
N LEU A 1 3.28 -9.76 -12.83
CA LEU A 1 2.83 -9.11 -11.59
C LEU A 1 2.37 -7.69 -11.88
N VAL A 2 1.57 -7.08 -11.00
CA VAL A 2 1.25 -5.64 -10.97
C VAL A 2 1.52 -5.14 -9.56
N ILE A 3 2.30 -4.07 -9.42
CA ILE A 3 2.61 -3.44 -8.14
C ILE A 3 1.59 -2.33 -7.91
N GLY A 4 0.73 -2.46 -6.89
CA GLY A 4 -0.39 -1.54 -6.71
C GLY A 4 0.02 -0.10 -6.47
N GLY A 5 1.14 0.12 -5.76
CA GLY A 5 1.69 1.46 -5.49
C GLY A 5 2.16 2.23 -6.72
N SER A 6 2.39 1.57 -7.87
CA SER A 6 2.77 2.22 -9.12
C SER A 6 1.61 2.49 -10.09
N VAL A 7 0.44 1.88 -9.85
CA VAL A 7 -0.72 2.00 -10.76
C VAL A 7 -1.58 3.21 -10.46
N PHE A 8 -1.69 3.60 -9.18
CA PHE A 8 -2.53 4.71 -8.76
C PHE A 8 -1.69 5.97 -8.53
N HIS A 9 -2.14 7.08 -9.10
CA HIS A 9 -1.50 8.37 -8.89
C HIS A 9 -1.80 8.89 -7.48
N HIS A 10 -0.75 9.01 -6.67
CA HIS A 10 -0.81 9.58 -5.33
C HIS A 10 0.26 10.64 -5.14
N ARG A 11 -0.02 11.63 -4.28
CA ARG A 11 0.98 12.60 -3.85
C ARG A 11 2.14 11.87 -3.17
N ARG A 12 3.36 12.39 -3.29
CA ARG A 12 4.57 11.79 -2.69
C ARG A 12 4.40 11.51 -1.19
N ILE A 13 3.74 12.43 -0.48
CA ILE A 13 3.40 12.32 0.95
C ILE A 13 2.50 11.12 1.31
N HIS A 14 1.94 10.41 0.33
CA HIS A 14 1.10 9.22 0.52
C HIS A 14 1.73 7.96 -0.08
N LYS A 15 3.04 7.99 -0.36
CA LYS A 15 3.75 6.84 -0.91
C LYS A 15 4.71 6.19 0.09
N ALA A 16 5.23 6.94 1.07
CA ALA A 16 6.09 6.40 2.12
C ALA A 16 5.34 5.34 2.94
N THR A 17 5.95 4.17 3.11
CA THR A 17 5.43 3.08 3.94
C THR A 17 6.22 2.91 5.23
N TRP A 18 7.38 3.55 5.33
CA TRP A 18 8.28 3.47 6.46
C TRP A 18 8.93 4.83 6.71
N VAL A 19 9.16 5.15 7.98
CA VAL A 19 9.83 6.37 8.44
C VAL A 19 10.94 5.99 9.41
N SER A 20 12.13 6.54 9.26
CA SER A 20 13.24 6.28 10.18
C SER A 20 12.92 6.74 11.62
N PRO A 21 13.55 6.14 12.65
CA PRO A 21 13.32 6.53 14.05
C PRO A 21 13.61 8.00 14.36
N ASP A 22 14.56 8.61 13.63
CA ASP A 22 14.92 10.03 13.73
C ASP A 22 14.01 10.95 12.90
N LEU A 23 12.98 10.40 12.24
CA LEU A 23 12.01 11.08 11.38
C LEU A 23 12.62 11.81 10.16
N SER A 24 13.89 11.57 9.84
CA SER A 24 14.60 12.25 8.76
C SER A 24 14.36 11.62 7.38
N THR A 25 14.05 10.32 7.36
CA THR A 25 14.02 9.51 6.14
C THR A 25 12.68 8.81 5.97
N GLU A 26 12.08 8.97 4.79
CA GLU A 26 10.86 8.28 4.38
C GLU A 26 11.16 7.36 3.19
N ASN A 27 10.75 6.10 3.25
CA ASN A 27 10.96 5.11 2.17
C ASN A 27 9.67 4.38 1.79
N GLN A 28 9.65 3.77 0.59
CA GLN A 28 8.59 2.86 0.13
C GLN A 28 9.16 1.45 0.08
N ILE A 29 9.10 0.73 1.19
CA ILE A 29 9.66 -0.63 1.30
C ILE A 29 8.57 -1.71 1.33
N ASP A 30 7.32 -1.31 1.56
CA ASP A 30 6.17 -2.21 1.56
C ASP A 30 5.35 -2.04 0.28
N HIS A 31 5.02 -3.17 -0.33
CA HIS A 31 4.29 -3.18 -1.59
C HIS A 31 3.19 -4.23 -1.58
N LEU A 32 2.02 -3.83 -2.09
CA LEU A 32 0.95 -4.77 -2.40
C LEU A 32 1.00 -5.14 -3.88
N CYS A 33 1.22 -6.43 -4.14
CA CYS A 33 1.33 -6.98 -5.48
C CYS A 33 0.11 -7.85 -5.81
N ILE A 34 -0.36 -7.79 -7.05
CA ILE A 34 -1.47 -8.62 -7.54
C ILE A 34 -1.09 -9.30 -8.86
N GLY A 35 -1.56 -10.54 -9.05
CA GLY A 35 -1.37 -11.27 -10.30
C GLY A 35 -1.97 -10.52 -11.50
N LYS A 36 -1.31 -10.56 -12.67
CA LYS A 36 -1.76 -9.82 -13.89
C LYS A 36 -3.23 -10.12 -14.23
N LYS A 37 -3.64 -11.39 -14.08
CA LYS A 37 -5.02 -11.86 -14.31
C LYS A 37 -6.06 -11.08 -13.50
N PHE A 38 -5.73 -10.67 -12.27
CA PHE A 38 -6.64 -9.99 -11.36
C PHE A 38 -6.40 -8.48 -11.28
N ARG A 39 -5.57 -7.90 -12.16
CA ARG A 39 -5.19 -6.47 -12.08
C ARG A 39 -6.39 -5.53 -12.00
N ARG A 40 -7.48 -5.85 -12.71
CA ARG A 40 -8.71 -5.04 -12.78
C ARG A 40 -9.53 -5.07 -11.49
N SER A 41 -9.26 -6.04 -10.62
CA SER A 41 -9.89 -6.15 -9.32
C SER A 41 -9.27 -5.26 -8.26
N LEU A 42 -8.03 -4.79 -8.48
CA LEU A 42 -7.40 -3.80 -7.61
C LEU A 42 -7.97 -2.42 -7.94
N GLN A 43 -8.72 -1.84 -7.01
CA GLN A 43 -9.42 -0.56 -7.20
C GLN A 43 -8.63 0.61 -6.61
N ASN A 44 -7.80 0.37 -5.60
CA ASN A 44 -6.94 1.38 -4.98
C ASN A 44 -5.85 0.74 -4.11
N VAL A 45 -4.76 1.47 -3.88
CA VAL A 45 -3.76 1.18 -2.85
C VAL A 45 -3.40 2.49 -2.16
N ARG A 46 -3.58 2.58 -0.83
CA ARG A 46 -3.36 3.80 -0.07
C ARG A 46 -2.56 3.54 1.20
N ILE A 47 -1.67 4.46 1.51
CA ILE A 47 -1.03 4.56 2.82
C ILE A 47 -1.96 5.32 3.77
N LYS A 48 -2.11 4.81 4.99
CA LYS A 48 -2.88 5.41 6.09
C LYS A 48 -1.94 5.96 7.15
N ARG A 49 -1.41 7.16 6.91
CA ARG A 49 -0.44 7.83 7.79
C ARG A 49 -0.96 8.22 9.18
N GLY A 50 -2.27 8.39 9.32
CA GLY A 50 -2.90 8.70 10.61
C GLY A 50 -3.39 7.47 11.38
N ALA A 51 -3.09 6.26 10.90
CA ALA A 51 -3.36 5.06 11.67
C ALA A 51 -2.30 4.94 12.78
N ASP A 52 -2.73 4.69 14.01
CA ASP A 52 -1.83 4.33 15.09
C ASP A 52 -1.50 2.83 14.98
N VAL A 53 -0.24 2.54 14.65
CA VAL A 53 0.26 1.18 14.40
C VAL A 53 1.37 0.80 15.39
N ALA A 54 1.79 1.72 16.26
CA ALA A 54 2.93 1.55 17.17
C ALA A 54 4.19 0.97 16.48
N SER A 55 4.46 1.40 15.24
CA SER A 55 5.59 0.98 14.41
C SER A 55 6.09 2.18 13.58
N ASP A 56 7.34 2.10 13.15
CA ASP A 56 7.96 2.93 12.12
C ASP A 56 7.32 2.77 10.72
N HIS A 57 6.47 1.75 10.54
CA HIS A 57 5.69 1.55 9.32
C HIS A 57 4.34 2.26 9.33
N HIS A 58 3.95 2.79 8.18
CA HIS A 58 2.60 3.24 7.90
C HIS A 58 1.74 2.12 7.34
N LEU A 59 0.48 2.07 7.77
CA LEU A 59 -0.46 1.05 7.30
C LEU A 59 -0.75 1.18 5.79
N LEU A 60 -0.41 0.13 5.03
CA LEU A 60 -0.70 -0.01 3.60
C LEU A 60 -2.01 -0.77 3.39
N VAL A 61 -2.97 -0.16 2.70
CA VAL A 61 -4.31 -0.73 2.48
C VAL A 61 -4.65 -0.80 1.00
N ALA A 62 -5.15 -1.94 0.54
CA ALA A 62 -5.74 -2.07 -0.79
C ALA A 62 -7.26 -2.20 -0.75
N ARG A 63 -7.93 -1.62 -1.75
CA ARG A 63 -9.34 -1.87 -2.05
C ARG A 63 -9.43 -2.87 -3.20
N LEU A 64 -10.06 -4.01 -2.95
CA LEU A 64 -10.18 -5.12 -3.90
C LEU A 64 -11.64 -5.43 -4.19
N LYS A 65 -11.97 -5.74 -5.46
CA LYS A 65 -13.24 -6.32 -5.88
C LYS A 65 -13.01 -7.76 -6.35
N LEU A 66 -13.10 -8.71 -5.42
CA LEU A 66 -12.87 -10.13 -5.64
C LEU A 66 -13.87 -10.95 -4.83
N LYS A 67 -14.19 -12.16 -5.31
CA LYS A 67 -14.89 -13.19 -4.53
C LYS A 67 -13.84 -14.19 -4.05
N LEU A 68 -13.67 -14.26 -2.74
CA LEU A 68 -12.78 -15.25 -2.13
C LEU A 68 -13.48 -16.62 -2.09
N LYS A 69 -12.71 -17.68 -2.24
CA LYS A 69 -13.19 -19.03 -1.95
C LYS A 69 -13.47 -19.10 -0.44
N LYS A 70 -14.61 -19.68 -0.05
CA LYS A 70 -14.85 -20.02 1.36
C LYS A 70 -13.98 -21.22 1.72
N ASN A 71 -13.32 -21.15 2.87
CA ASN A 71 -12.65 -22.29 3.47
C ASN A 71 -13.68 -23.23 4.10
#